data_AF-A0A7S0UES8-F1
#
_entry.id   AF-A0A7S0UES8-F1
#
_cell.length_a   1.000
_cell.length_b   1.000
_cell.length_c   1.000
_cell.angle_alpha   90.00
_cell.angle_beta   90.00
_cell.angle_gamma   90.00
#
_symmetry.space_group_name_H-M   'P 1'
#
loop_
_entity.id
_entity.type
_entity.pdbx_description
1 polymer ?
#
loop_
_entity_poly.entity_id
_entity_poly.type
_entity_poly.pdbx_seq_one_letter_code
_entity_poly.pdbx_strand_id
1 'polypeptide(L)'
;ENLANVPLQFMKSDGGLAPVNDFGGHQAILSGPAGGVVGYAKTTFDPVKRTPVIGFDMGGTSTDVSRFDGHLEHVFETVTAGVAIQAPQLDIHTVAAGGGSRLFLRRGMFVVGPESSGAHPGPVCYRKNGYLAVTDANLVP
;
A
#
# COMPACT_ATOMS: atom_id res chain seq x y z
N GLU A 1 -27.86 2.93 -16.95
CA GLU A 1 -28.20 4.24 -17.57
C GLU A 1 -27.81 5.46 -16.71
N ASN A 2 -27.88 5.43 -15.38
CA ASN A 2 -27.62 6.62 -14.53
C ASN A 2 -26.16 7.06 -14.30
N LEU A 3 -25.17 6.47 -14.97
CA LEU A 3 -23.74 6.83 -14.79
C LEU A 3 -23.13 7.54 -16.01
N ALA A 4 -23.88 7.71 -17.09
CA ALA A 4 -23.35 8.23 -18.36
C ALA A 4 -22.73 9.64 -18.25
N ASN A 5 -23.18 10.46 -17.28
CA ASN A 5 -22.70 11.83 -17.06
C ASN A 5 -21.86 12.00 -15.78
N VAL A 6 -21.50 10.90 -15.10
CA VAL A 6 -20.66 10.99 -13.88
C VAL A 6 -19.19 11.09 -14.30
N PRO A 7 -18.45 12.13 -13.87
CA PRO A 7 -17.03 12.24 -14.18
C PRO A 7 -16.25 11.06 -13.59
N LEU A 8 -15.65 10.24 -14.46
CA LEU A 8 -14.74 9.18 -14.05
C LEU A 8 -13.33 9.76 -13.85
N GLN A 9 -12.82 9.66 -12.63
CA GLN A 9 -11.49 10.11 -12.26
C GLN A 9 -10.67 8.98 -11.64
N PHE A 10 -9.37 8.98 -11.92
CA PHE A 10 -8.41 8.06 -11.33
C PHE A 10 -7.49 8.78 -10.35
N MET A 11 -7.16 8.08 -9.27
CA MET A 11 -6.13 8.50 -8.33
C MET A 11 -4.76 8.42 -9.01
N LYS A 12 -3.96 9.47 -8.82
CA LYS A 12 -2.57 9.54 -9.25
C LYS A 12 -1.61 9.28 -8.10
N SER A 13 -0.39 8.90 -8.42
CA SER A 13 0.72 8.73 -7.47
C SER A 13 1.02 9.98 -6.63
N ASP A 14 0.73 11.18 -7.14
CA ASP A 14 0.95 12.46 -6.46
C ASP A 14 -0.16 12.85 -5.46
N GLY A 15 -1.19 12.01 -5.31
CA GLY A 15 -2.36 12.26 -4.46
C GLY A 15 -3.46 13.09 -5.13
N GLY A 16 -3.29 13.44 -6.41
CA GLY A 16 -4.30 14.12 -7.22
C GLY A 16 -5.24 13.17 -7.95
N LEU A 17 -6.25 13.75 -8.61
CA LEU A 17 -7.17 13.04 -9.51
C LEU A 17 -6.93 13.45 -10.96
N ALA A 18 -7.08 12.52 -11.90
CA ALA A 18 -7.04 12.78 -13.33
C ALA A 18 -8.20 12.11 -14.07
N PRO A 19 -8.74 12.72 -15.14
CA PRO A 19 -9.72 12.05 -15.99
C PRO A 19 -9.08 10.88 -16.75
N VAL A 20 -9.90 9.91 -17.15
CA VAL A 20 -9.46 8.67 -17.84
C VAL A 20 -8.55 8.95 -19.05
N ASN A 21 -8.82 10.02 -19.80
CA ASN A 21 -8.10 10.36 -21.04
C ASN A 21 -6.71 10.97 -20.80
N ASP A 22 -6.46 11.51 -19.60
CA ASP A 22 -5.20 12.17 -19.24
C ASP A 22 -4.37 11.35 -18.25
N PHE A 23 -4.77 10.10 -18.00
CA PHE A 23 -4.13 9.21 -17.04
C PHE A 23 -3.11 8.29 -17.71
N GLY A 24 -1.84 8.46 -17.34
CA GLY A 24 -0.72 7.63 -17.82
C GLY A 24 -0.30 6.55 -16.81
N GLY A 25 0.29 5.45 -17.30
CA GLY A 25 0.76 4.36 -16.44
C GLY A 25 1.78 4.78 -15.38
N HIS A 26 2.63 5.79 -15.68
CA HIS A 26 3.57 6.35 -14.70
C HIS A 26 2.87 7.03 -13.50
N GLN A 27 1.64 7.55 -13.69
CA GLN A 27 0.82 8.14 -12.64
C GLN A 27 0.03 7.09 -11.85
N ALA A 28 0.05 5.83 -12.28
CA ALA A 28 -0.64 4.74 -11.61
C ALA A 28 0.23 4.02 -10.56
N ILE A 29 1.53 4.27 -10.57
CA ILE A 29 2.48 3.59 -9.69
C ILE A 29 2.22 4.05 -8.25
N LEU A 30 1.81 3.15 -7.36
CA LEU A 30 1.42 3.46 -5.97
C LEU A 30 0.22 4.42 -5.86
N SER A 31 -0.66 4.50 -6.86
CA SER A 31 -1.84 5.39 -6.79
C SER A 31 -2.87 4.96 -5.73
N GLY A 32 -2.97 3.66 -5.43
CA GLY A 32 -3.82 3.15 -4.34
C GLY A 32 -3.37 3.68 -2.97
N PRO A 33 -2.12 3.39 -2.56
CA PRO A 33 -1.53 3.93 -1.33
C PRO A 33 -1.61 5.45 -1.25
N ALA A 34 -1.38 6.17 -2.36
CA ALA A 34 -1.51 7.63 -2.41
C ALA A 34 -2.90 8.11 -1.99
N GLY A 35 -3.97 7.42 -2.39
CA GLY A 35 -5.32 7.70 -1.91
C GLY A 35 -5.48 7.49 -0.40
N GLY A 36 -4.85 6.44 0.15
CA GLY A 36 -4.76 6.20 1.59
C GLY A 36 -4.08 7.36 2.33
N VAL A 37 -2.97 7.88 1.80
CA VAL A 37 -2.26 9.05 2.34
C VAL A 37 -3.15 10.27 2.42
N VAL A 38 -3.81 10.62 1.31
CA VAL A 38 -4.75 11.75 1.28
C VAL A 38 -5.91 11.54 2.26
N GLY A 39 -6.38 10.30 2.39
CA GLY A 39 -7.44 9.92 3.32
C GLY A 39 -7.07 10.16 4.77
N TYR A 40 -5.98 9.55 5.27
CA TYR A 40 -5.61 9.71 6.67
C TYR A 40 -5.13 11.13 6.97
N ALA A 41 -4.43 11.79 6.05
CA ALA A 41 -3.98 13.16 6.23
C ALA A 41 -5.16 14.12 6.48
N LYS A 42 -6.25 13.97 5.73
CA LYS A 42 -7.44 14.84 5.86
C LYS A 42 -8.32 14.52 7.05
N THR A 43 -8.30 13.29 7.54
CA THR A 43 -9.24 12.81 8.57
C THR A 43 -8.64 12.73 9.96
N THR A 44 -7.31 12.58 10.08
CA THR A 44 -6.63 12.35 11.37
C THR A 44 -5.78 13.52 11.83
N PHE A 45 -5.29 14.37 10.91
CA PHE A 45 -4.43 15.50 11.28
C PHE A 45 -5.25 16.67 11.84
N ASP A 46 -4.94 17.06 13.07
CA ASP A 46 -5.51 18.25 13.72
C ASP A 46 -4.62 19.48 13.43
N PRO A 47 -5.11 20.49 12.67
CA PRO A 47 -4.30 21.65 12.30
C PRO A 47 -3.97 22.57 13.48
N VAL A 48 -4.68 22.45 14.61
CA VAL A 48 -4.39 23.22 15.83
C VAL A 48 -3.27 22.54 16.61
N LYS A 49 -3.36 21.22 16.82
CA LYS A 49 -2.34 20.46 17.57
C LYS A 49 -1.07 20.22 16.77
N ARG A 50 -1.19 20.14 15.43
CA ARG A 50 -0.09 19.90 14.49
C ARG A 50 0.73 18.64 14.83
N THR A 51 0.09 17.62 15.38
CA THR A 51 0.75 16.35 15.68
C THR A 51 0.97 15.57 14.38
N PRO A 52 2.22 15.20 14.04
CA PRO A 52 2.48 14.36 12.88
C PRO A 52 1.79 13.00 13.00
N VAL A 53 1.32 12.49 11.86
CA VAL A 53 0.64 11.20 11.76
C VAL A 53 1.44 10.27 10.83
N ILE A 54 1.38 8.98 11.12
CA ILE A 54 2.01 7.93 10.31
C ILE A 54 0.90 7.05 9.75
N GLY A 55 0.87 6.93 8.44
CA GLY A 55 0.05 5.95 7.74
C GLY A 55 0.71 4.59 7.78
N PHE A 56 -0.05 3.56 8.17
CA PHE A 56 0.34 2.16 8.12
C PHE A 56 -0.78 1.37 7.46
N ASP A 57 -0.58 0.98 6.20
CA ASP A 57 -1.55 0.19 5.43
C ASP A 57 -0.94 -1.18 5.14
N MET A 58 -1.41 -2.21 5.85
CA MET A 58 -0.94 -3.59 5.68
C MET A 58 -1.97 -4.41 4.93
N GLY A 59 -1.60 -4.83 3.73
CA GLY A 59 -2.36 -5.77 2.92
C GLY A 59 -1.94 -7.23 3.14
N GLY A 60 -2.35 -8.08 2.21
CA GLY A 60 -1.94 -9.49 2.18
C GLY A 60 -0.50 -9.72 1.72
N THR A 61 0.11 -8.81 0.96
CA THR A 61 1.44 -9.03 0.38
C THR A 61 2.48 -8.04 0.86
N SER A 62 2.09 -6.78 1.03
CA SER A 62 2.98 -5.69 1.39
C SER A 62 2.34 -4.80 2.46
N THR A 63 3.18 -3.96 3.03
CA THR A 63 2.80 -2.88 3.93
C THR A 63 3.32 -1.57 3.36
N ASP A 64 2.44 -0.60 3.17
CA ASP A 64 2.77 0.75 2.75
C ASP A 64 2.79 1.68 3.97
N VAL A 65 3.89 2.42 4.13
CA VAL A 65 4.11 3.35 5.24
C VAL A 65 4.38 4.75 4.70
N SER A 66 3.77 5.76 5.30
CA SER A 66 3.98 7.17 4.94
C SER A 66 3.80 8.08 6.15
N ARG A 67 4.20 9.35 6.00
CA ARG A 67 4.13 10.36 7.06
C ARG A 67 3.37 11.59 6.56
N PHE A 68 2.67 12.26 7.48
CA PHE A 68 2.10 13.58 7.22
C PHE A 68 2.22 14.47 8.46
N ASP A 69 2.77 15.67 8.31
CA ASP A 69 2.97 16.65 9.38
C ASP A 69 2.33 18.02 9.09
N GLY A 70 1.38 18.05 8.15
CA GLY A 70 0.65 19.24 7.71
C GLY A 70 0.80 19.56 6.22
N HIS A 71 1.68 18.85 5.52
CA HIS A 71 1.81 18.91 4.07
C HIS A 71 2.11 17.52 3.49
N LEU A 72 1.71 17.32 2.23
CA LEU A 72 1.99 16.08 1.51
C LEU A 72 3.44 16.13 0.98
N GLU A 73 4.26 15.18 1.39
CA GLU A 73 5.64 15.05 0.89
C GLU A 73 5.63 14.39 -0.49
N HIS A 74 6.28 15.06 -1.45
CA HIS A 74 6.44 14.56 -2.82
C HIS A 74 7.90 14.23 -3.11
N VAL A 75 8.12 13.09 -3.74
CA VAL A 75 9.40 12.65 -4.29
C VAL A 75 9.32 12.62 -5.82
N PHE A 76 10.39 13.04 -6.47
CA PHE A 76 10.47 13.14 -7.93
C PHE A 76 11.32 12.04 -8.58
N GLU A 77 12.14 11.36 -7.78
CA GLU A 77 12.94 10.22 -8.19
C GLU A 77 12.78 9.12 -7.15
N THR A 78 12.27 7.97 -7.58
CA THR A 78 12.14 6.77 -6.74
C THR A 78 12.72 5.57 -7.46
N VAL A 79 13.28 4.62 -6.70
CA VAL A 79 13.68 3.32 -7.23
C VAL A 79 12.66 2.29 -6.78
N THR A 80 11.80 1.86 -7.70
CA THR A 80 10.82 0.80 -7.44
C THR A 80 11.25 -0.46 -8.17
N ALA A 81 11.40 -1.58 -7.44
CA ALA A 81 11.86 -2.86 -7.99
C ALA A 81 13.15 -2.78 -8.84
N GLY A 82 14.06 -1.86 -8.49
CA GLY A 82 15.32 -1.64 -9.21
C GLY A 82 15.24 -0.73 -10.44
N VAL A 83 14.06 -0.16 -10.73
CA VAL A 83 13.85 0.79 -11.85
C VAL A 83 13.70 2.20 -11.30
N ALA A 84 14.47 3.15 -11.83
CA ALA A 84 14.34 4.57 -11.51
C ALA A 84 13.13 5.17 -12.23
N ILE A 85 12.24 5.79 -11.48
CA ILE A 85 11.03 6.46 -11.97
C ILE A 85 11.20 7.96 -11.71
N GLN A 86 11.13 8.75 -12.79
CA GLN A 86 11.21 10.21 -12.73
C GLN A 86 9.82 10.83 -12.94
N ALA A 87 8.94 10.63 -11.95
CA ALA A 87 7.60 11.21 -11.93
C ALA A 87 7.27 11.67 -10.50
N PRO A 88 6.45 12.72 -10.32
CA PRO A 88 5.99 13.14 -9.00
C PRO A 88 5.16 12.05 -8.33
N GLN A 89 5.53 11.66 -7.10
CA GLN A 89 4.83 10.67 -6.30
C GLN A 89 4.79 11.11 -4.84
N LEU A 90 3.80 10.68 -4.08
CA LEU A 90 3.84 10.82 -2.62
C LEU A 90 4.95 9.94 -2.04
N ASP A 91 5.60 10.43 -0.99
CA ASP A 91 6.64 9.67 -0.30
C ASP A 91 6.04 8.51 0.50
N ILE A 92 6.05 7.33 -0.11
CA ILE A 92 5.48 6.10 0.42
C ILE A 92 6.53 5.01 0.36
N HIS A 93 6.80 4.40 1.51
CA HIS A 93 7.70 3.27 1.63
C HIS A 93 6.91 1.96 1.69
N THR A 94 7.12 1.12 0.69
CA THR A 94 6.55 -0.23 0.67
C THR A 94 7.53 -1.24 1.25
N VAL A 95 7.13 -1.93 2.31
CA VAL A 95 7.81 -3.10 2.85
C VAL A 95 7.17 -4.36 2.26
N ALA A 96 7.99 -5.28 1.75
CA ALA A 96 7.54 -6.57 1.19
C ALA A 96 7.17 -7.58 2.30
N ALA A 97 6.28 -7.18 3.20
CA ALA A 97 5.69 -8.02 4.22
C ALA A 97 4.22 -7.61 4.40
N GLY A 98 3.31 -8.57 4.30
CA GLY A 98 1.88 -8.43 4.59
C GLY A 98 1.34 -9.65 5.35
N GLY A 99 0.03 -9.76 5.48
CA GLY A 99 -0.61 -10.88 6.20
C GLY A 99 -0.35 -12.26 5.55
N GLY A 100 -0.14 -12.29 4.25
CA GLY A 100 0.24 -13.47 3.48
C GLY A 100 1.73 -13.78 3.49
N SER A 101 2.57 -13.01 4.20
CA SER A 101 4.00 -13.34 4.31
C SER A 101 4.15 -14.72 4.93
N ARG A 102 4.84 -15.61 4.21
CA ARG A 102 4.93 -17.02 4.57
C ARG A 102 5.86 -17.22 5.77
N LEU A 103 5.50 -18.14 6.64
CA LEU A 103 6.28 -18.53 7.82
C LEU A 103 7.13 -19.75 7.51
N PHE A 104 8.40 -19.69 7.87
CA PHE A 104 9.36 -20.77 7.69
C PHE A 104 10.14 -21.01 8.98
N LEU A 105 10.62 -22.25 9.17
CA LEU A 105 11.68 -22.57 10.11
C LEU A 105 12.96 -22.81 9.32
N ARG A 106 13.94 -21.91 9.41
CA ARG A 106 15.23 -22.02 8.70
C ARG A 106 16.36 -22.03 9.72
N ARG A 107 17.17 -23.09 9.72
CA ARG A 107 18.35 -23.22 10.59
C ARG A 107 18.03 -22.98 12.08
N GLY A 108 16.88 -23.46 12.55
CA GLY A 108 16.43 -23.29 13.94
C GLY A 108 15.82 -21.93 14.28
N MET A 109 15.67 -21.02 13.31
CA MET A 109 15.03 -19.72 13.50
C MET A 109 13.72 -19.60 12.71
N PHE A 110 12.73 -18.96 13.29
CA PHE A 110 11.51 -18.56 12.58
C PHE A 110 11.80 -17.38 11.67
N VAL A 111 11.40 -17.49 10.41
CA VAL A 111 11.60 -16.48 9.37
C VAL A 111 10.26 -16.20 8.69
N VAL A 112 9.99 -14.91 8.43
CA VAL A 112 8.77 -14.42 7.78
C VAL A 112 9.14 -13.80 6.44
N GLY A 113 8.53 -14.27 5.36
CA GLY A 113 8.81 -13.79 4.00
C GLY A 113 10.24 -14.12 3.49
N PRO A 114 10.65 -13.52 2.37
CA PRO A 114 9.91 -12.53 1.55
C PRO A 114 8.78 -13.15 0.70
N GLU A 115 8.66 -14.47 0.67
CA GLU A 115 7.62 -15.15 -0.11
C GLU A 115 6.22 -14.87 0.46
N SER A 116 5.27 -14.50 -0.41
CA SER A 116 3.86 -14.30 -0.05
C SER A 116 3.01 -15.51 -0.46
N SER A 117 1.99 -15.83 0.33
CA SER A 117 0.94 -16.79 0.01
C SER A 117 -0.08 -16.24 -1.00
N GLY A 118 -0.06 -14.92 -1.23
CA GLY A 118 -1.05 -14.21 -2.03
C GLY A 118 -2.48 -14.37 -1.50
N ALA A 119 -3.46 -14.13 -2.37
CA ALA A 119 -4.88 -14.36 -2.09
C ALA A 119 -5.37 -15.76 -2.48
N HIS A 120 -4.67 -16.43 -3.41
CA HIS A 120 -4.96 -17.79 -3.84
C HIS A 120 -3.65 -18.55 -4.14
N PRO A 121 -3.41 -19.74 -3.53
CA PRO A 121 -4.29 -20.41 -2.56
C PRO A 121 -4.41 -19.64 -1.23
N GLY A 122 -3.48 -18.75 -0.90
CA GLY A 122 -3.52 -17.88 0.29
C GLY A 122 -3.01 -18.55 1.57
N PRO A 123 -3.23 -17.92 2.74
CA PRO A 123 -2.95 -18.52 4.05
C PRO A 123 -3.71 -19.83 4.28
N VAL A 124 -3.23 -20.68 5.20
CA VAL A 124 -3.89 -21.97 5.51
C VAL A 124 -5.33 -21.76 5.98
N CYS A 125 -5.59 -20.69 6.72
CA CYS A 125 -6.89 -20.34 7.25
C CYS A 125 -7.92 -20.01 6.17
N TYR A 126 -7.49 -19.78 4.92
CA TYR A 126 -8.40 -19.64 3.79
C TYR A 126 -8.97 -20.99 3.33
N ARG A 127 -8.44 -22.12 3.83
CA ARG A 127 -8.91 -23.49 3.55
C ARG A 127 -8.88 -23.86 2.06
N LYS A 128 -7.91 -23.32 1.32
CA LYS A 128 -7.68 -23.58 -0.11
C LYS A 128 -6.38 -24.34 -0.37
N ASN A 129 -5.92 -25.13 0.61
CA ASN A 129 -4.61 -25.80 0.60
C ASN A 129 -3.45 -24.80 0.42
N GLY A 130 -3.52 -23.72 1.19
CA GLY A 130 -2.57 -22.61 1.21
C GLY A 130 -1.27 -22.89 1.97
N TYR A 131 -0.52 -21.82 2.24
CA TYR A 131 0.75 -21.87 2.96
C TYR A 131 0.63 -21.21 4.33
N LEU A 132 1.41 -21.67 5.30
CA LEU A 132 1.47 -21.03 6.62
C LEU A 132 1.96 -19.58 6.47
N ALA A 133 1.16 -18.62 6.93
CA ALA A 133 1.42 -17.19 6.79
C ALA A 133 1.13 -16.40 8.08
N VAL A 134 1.50 -15.12 8.13
CA VAL A 134 1.24 -14.22 9.27
C VAL A 134 -0.25 -14.21 9.67
N THR A 135 -1.16 -14.22 8.70
CA THR A 135 -2.61 -14.29 8.96
C THR A 135 -3.02 -15.56 9.72
N ASP A 136 -2.32 -16.68 9.52
CA ASP A 136 -2.58 -17.90 10.27
C ASP A 136 -2.17 -17.74 11.74
N ALA A 137 -1.01 -17.13 11.99
CA ALA A 137 -0.55 -16.82 13.34
C ALA A 137 -1.48 -15.83 14.05
N ASN A 138 -2.05 -14.84 13.33
CA ASN A 138 -3.02 -13.91 13.89
C ASN A 138 -4.37 -14.55 14.21
N LEU A 139 -4.74 -15.64 13.53
CA LEU A 139 -6.01 -16.34 13.76
C LEU A 139 -5.94 -17.27 14.99
N VAL A 140 -4.79 -17.89 15.23
CA VAL A 140 -4.62 -18.87 16.30
C VAL A 140 -4.24 -18.13 17.60
N PRO A 141 -5.08 -18.16 18.65
CA PRO A 141 -4.83 -17.48 19.92
C PRO A 141 -3.74 -18.15 20.77
#